data_AF-K1SED0-F1
#
_entry.id   AF-K1SED0-F1
#
_cell.length_a   1.000
_cell.length_b   1.000
_cell.length_c   1.000
_cell.angle_alpha   90.00
_cell.angle_beta   90.00
_cell.angle_gamma   90.00
#
_symmetry.space_group_name_H-M   'P 1'
#
loop_
_entity.id
_entity.type
_entity.pdbx_description
1 polymer ?
#
loop_
_entity_poly.entity_id
_entity_poly.type
_entity_poly.pdbx_seq_one_letter_code
_entity_poly.pdbx_strand_id
1 'polypeptide(L)'
;PTFRTGVNPSAAVNQRIENAVSKGFDALYEEHLADYKALFDRVTLKINEDTDDIIPCDKLIREYKENGSRSIANRLETLYFQFGRYMLISSSRAGSLPANLQGVWNESNCPPWCCDYHINVNLQMNYWGAYNTNLSETVPPLVDFLDSMRPSGRKSAEAYYGIKSDEEHPENGWCAHTQSTPFGWTAPGWNFYWGWSTAAVAWLMQNIYEYFEFTGDKEYFAEHIYPIMRESVRFYTQWLIYDDKQKRLVSSPTYSPEHGPVTIGNTYEQSLIEQLYNDFITASEALGTDEELRNIVKDQVV
;
A
#
# COMPACT_ATOMS: atom_id res chain seq x y z
N PRO A 1 13.60 12.39 -3.77
CA PRO A 1 13.24 13.33 -2.68
C PRO A 1 14.47 13.96 -2.02
N THR A 2 14.40 15.25 -1.69
CA THR A 2 15.45 15.99 -0.95
C THR A 2 15.20 15.83 0.55
N PHE A 3 15.83 14.85 1.19
CA PHE A 3 15.49 14.38 2.54
C PHE A 3 16.05 15.22 3.69
N ARG A 4 16.98 16.13 3.40
CA ARG A 4 17.48 17.15 4.33
C ARG A 4 17.34 18.50 3.64
N THR A 5 16.12 18.99 3.61
CA THR A 5 15.76 20.27 2.97
C THR A 5 16.40 21.48 3.65
N GLY A 6 17.06 21.30 4.81
CA GLY A 6 17.58 22.39 5.63
C GLY A 6 16.48 23.20 6.32
N VAL A 7 15.22 22.80 6.15
CA VAL A 7 14.07 23.48 6.77
C VAL A 7 14.12 23.26 8.27
N ASN A 8 14.17 24.37 9.02
CA ASN A 8 14.07 24.33 10.47
C ASN A 8 12.62 23.99 10.87
N PRO A 9 12.37 22.84 11.54
CA PRO A 9 11.01 22.44 11.89
C PRO A 9 10.39 23.36 12.94
N SER A 10 11.19 24.09 13.72
CA SER A 10 10.70 24.94 14.83
C SER A 10 9.70 25.98 14.37
N ALA A 11 9.93 26.63 13.22
CA ALA A 11 9.01 27.65 12.71
C ALA A 11 7.64 27.04 12.36
N ALA A 12 7.63 25.91 11.65
CA ALA A 12 6.41 25.21 11.27
C ALA A 12 5.65 24.65 12.48
N VAL A 13 6.37 24.10 13.48
CA VAL A 13 5.78 23.58 14.72
C VAL A 13 5.18 24.70 15.56
N ASN A 14 5.91 25.79 15.77
CA ASN A 14 5.43 26.93 16.55
C ASN A 14 4.17 27.53 15.92
N GLN A 15 4.16 27.71 14.60
CA GLN A 15 2.97 28.22 13.89
C GLN A 15 1.75 27.30 14.08
N ARG A 16 1.93 25.98 14.03
CA ARG A 16 0.82 25.02 14.26
C ARG A 16 0.27 25.13 15.68
N ILE A 17 1.15 25.25 16.68
CA ILE A 17 0.77 25.41 18.08
C ILE A 17 0.03 26.74 18.29
N GLU A 18 0.57 27.85 17.78
CA GLU A 18 -0.06 29.18 17.89
C GLU A 18 -1.46 29.18 17.25
N ASN A 19 -1.60 28.57 16.07
CA ASN A 19 -2.90 28.42 15.41
C ASN A 19 -3.88 27.61 16.26
N ALA A 20 -3.45 26.48 16.84
CA ALA A 20 -4.29 25.65 17.71
C ALA A 20 -4.71 26.40 18.99
N VAL A 21 -3.78 27.08 19.65
CA VAL A 21 -4.07 27.89 20.85
C VAL A 21 -5.07 29.01 20.52
N SER A 22 -4.94 29.65 19.36
CA SER A 22 -5.85 30.73 18.96
C SER A 22 -7.29 30.25 18.71
N LYS A 23 -7.48 29.00 18.28
CA LYS A 23 -8.80 28.38 18.11
C LYS A 23 -9.47 28.03 19.44
N GLY A 24 -8.70 27.59 20.44
CA GLY A 24 -9.20 27.13 21.73
C GLY A 24 -9.75 25.70 21.71
N PHE A 25 -9.94 25.10 22.90
CA PHE A 25 -10.29 23.68 23.05
C PHE A 25 -11.63 23.31 22.40
N ASP A 26 -12.71 24.04 22.71
CA ASP A 26 -14.05 23.67 22.24
C ASP A 26 -14.14 23.66 20.71
N ALA A 27 -13.57 24.67 20.04
CA ALA A 27 -13.55 24.73 18.59
C ALA A 27 -12.71 23.60 17.97
N LEU A 28 -11.55 23.28 18.56
CA LEU A 28 -10.71 22.17 18.10
C LEU A 28 -11.39 20.81 18.31
N TYR A 29 -12.10 20.62 19.41
CA TYR A 29 -12.81 19.38 19.70
C TYR A 29 -13.96 19.15 18.72
N GLU A 30 -14.76 20.19 18.45
CA GLU A 30 -15.84 20.11 17.45
C GLU A 30 -15.31 19.86 16.04
N GLU A 31 -14.21 20.54 15.65
CA GLU A 31 -13.54 20.31 14.36
C GLU A 31 -13.02 18.87 14.23
N HIS A 32 -12.36 18.36 15.28
CA HIS A 32 -11.88 16.98 15.34
C HIS A 32 -13.02 15.97 15.24
N LEU A 33 -14.09 16.16 16.03
CA LEU A 33 -15.21 15.24 16.08
C LEU A 33 -15.96 15.22 14.74
N ALA A 34 -16.13 16.38 14.11
CA ALA A 34 -16.74 16.49 12.78
C ALA A 34 -15.91 15.74 11.72
N ASP A 35 -14.59 15.96 11.67
CA ASP A 35 -13.69 15.26 10.73
C ASP A 35 -13.71 13.74 10.95
N TYR A 36 -13.51 13.29 12.19
CA TYR A 36 -13.45 11.87 12.51
C TYR A 36 -14.78 11.15 12.23
N LYS A 37 -15.90 11.73 12.68
CA LYS A 37 -17.23 11.13 12.48
C LYS A 37 -17.64 11.10 11.02
N ALA A 38 -17.21 12.07 10.21
CA ALA A 38 -17.47 12.08 8.77
C ALA A 38 -16.93 10.83 8.06
N LEU A 39 -15.89 10.18 8.61
CA LEU A 39 -15.34 8.91 8.14
C LEU A 39 -15.90 7.71 8.92
N PHE A 40 -15.85 7.76 10.25
CA PHE A 40 -16.13 6.61 11.10
C PHE A 40 -17.61 6.20 11.08
N ASP A 41 -18.55 7.15 11.08
CA ASP A 41 -20.00 6.85 11.18
C ASP A 41 -20.59 6.28 9.88
N ARG A 42 -19.83 6.24 8.77
CA ARG A 42 -20.28 5.72 7.46
C ARG A 42 -20.65 4.24 7.48
N VAL A 43 -20.08 3.45 8.39
CA VAL A 43 -20.33 2.00 8.48
C VAL A 43 -20.66 1.62 9.91
N THR A 44 -21.81 0.96 10.06
CA THR A 44 -22.21 0.27 11.29
C THR A 44 -22.27 -1.22 11.02
N LEU A 45 -21.63 -2.02 11.86
CA LEU A 45 -21.76 -3.47 11.86
C LEU A 45 -22.54 -3.89 13.11
N LYS A 46 -23.56 -4.72 12.94
CA LYS A 46 -24.30 -5.35 14.04
C LYS A 46 -24.37 -6.85 13.81
N ILE A 47 -23.64 -7.62 14.63
CA ILE A 47 -23.61 -9.08 14.55
C ILE A 47 -24.57 -9.64 15.60
N ASN A 48 -25.76 -10.09 15.18
CA ASN A 48 -26.81 -10.61 16.06
C ASN A 48 -27.08 -9.66 17.26
N GLU A 49 -27.57 -10.22 18.37
CA GLU A 49 -27.61 -9.51 19.66
C GLU A 49 -26.25 -9.66 20.35
N ASP A 50 -25.66 -8.52 20.75
CA ASP A 50 -24.49 -8.45 21.62
C ASP A 50 -24.92 -8.11 23.07
N THR A 51 -23.96 -8.01 23.99
CA THR A 51 -24.26 -7.64 25.38
C THR A 51 -24.42 -6.12 25.54
N ASP A 52 -25.43 -5.70 26.29
CA ASP A 52 -25.63 -4.30 26.70
C ASP A 52 -24.73 -3.90 27.89
N ASP A 53 -24.04 -4.86 28.50
CA ASP A 53 -23.15 -4.61 29.64
C ASP A 53 -21.90 -3.83 29.24
N ILE A 54 -21.52 -2.86 30.08
CA ILE A 54 -20.24 -2.15 29.95
C ILE A 54 -19.13 -3.06 30.48
N ILE A 55 -18.56 -3.87 29.58
CA ILE A 55 -17.46 -4.80 29.89
C ILE A 55 -16.13 -4.20 29.41
N PRO A 56 -15.11 -4.09 30.27
CA PRO A 56 -13.75 -3.74 29.87
C PRO A 56 -13.20 -4.64 28.75
N CYS A 57 -12.49 -4.05 27.79
CA CYS A 57 -12.01 -4.77 26.59
C CYS A 57 -11.08 -5.95 26.92
N ASP A 58 -10.24 -5.83 27.95
CA ASP A 58 -9.38 -6.91 28.43
C ASP A 58 -10.18 -8.13 28.92
N LYS A 59 -11.35 -7.91 29.53
CA LYS A 59 -12.27 -8.96 29.93
C LYS A 59 -12.99 -9.57 28.73
N LEU A 60 -13.46 -8.76 27.78
CA LEU A 60 -14.08 -9.26 26.52
C LEU A 60 -13.13 -10.24 25.80
N ILE A 61 -11.85 -9.88 25.69
CA ILE A 61 -10.83 -10.73 25.06
C ILE A 61 -10.61 -12.03 25.83
N ARG A 62 -10.56 -11.96 27.17
CA ARG A 62 -10.39 -13.16 28.01
C ARG A 62 -11.57 -14.11 27.85
N GLU A 63 -12.78 -13.60 27.96
CA GLU A 63 -14.00 -14.39 27.85
C GLU A 63 -14.16 -14.97 26.44
N TYR A 64 -13.80 -14.24 25.38
CA TYR A 64 -13.77 -14.79 24.02
C TYR A 64 -12.86 -16.03 23.91
N LYS A 65 -11.65 -15.97 24.50
CA LYS A 65 -10.68 -17.08 24.50
C LYS A 65 -11.15 -18.28 25.32
N GLU A 66 -11.91 -18.04 26.37
CA GLU A 66 -12.43 -19.07 27.28
C GLU A 66 -13.76 -19.66 26.81
N ASN A 67 -14.19 -19.40 25.57
CA ASN A 67 -15.49 -19.78 25.01
C ASN A 67 -16.67 -19.25 25.85
N GLY A 68 -16.62 -17.96 26.19
CA GLY A 68 -17.70 -17.20 26.80
C GLY A 68 -18.97 -17.16 25.94
N SER A 69 -19.97 -16.38 26.36
CA SER A 69 -21.26 -16.35 25.66
C SER A 69 -21.12 -15.86 24.21
N ARG A 70 -22.07 -16.27 23.35
CA ARG A 70 -22.10 -15.76 21.96
C ARG A 70 -22.31 -14.24 21.90
N SER A 71 -23.02 -13.65 22.88
CA SER A 71 -23.21 -12.20 22.94
C SER A 71 -21.90 -11.44 23.23
N ILE A 72 -21.01 -11.98 24.07
CA ILE A 72 -19.66 -11.46 24.28
C ILE A 72 -18.83 -11.57 23.00
N ALA A 73 -18.92 -12.72 22.31
CA ALA A 73 -18.23 -12.93 21.05
C ALA A 73 -18.65 -11.90 19.98
N ASN A 74 -19.96 -11.71 19.79
CA ASN A 74 -20.51 -10.73 18.87
C ASN A 74 -20.03 -9.29 19.19
N ARG A 75 -19.95 -8.92 20.48
CA ARG A 75 -19.45 -7.61 20.93
C ARG A 75 -18.00 -7.39 20.54
N LEU A 76 -17.13 -8.37 20.82
CA LEU A 76 -15.71 -8.26 20.51
C LEU A 76 -15.45 -8.28 19.00
N GLU A 77 -16.12 -9.15 18.25
CA GLU A 77 -16.02 -9.23 16.78
C GLU A 77 -16.42 -7.88 16.14
N THR A 78 -17.51 -7.26 16.61
CA THR A 78 -17.96 -5.93 16.16
C THR A 78 -16.96 -4.83 16.53
N LEU A 79 -16.44 -4.86 17.76
CA LEU A 79 -15.43 -3.90 18.22
C LEU A 79 -14.14 -4.01 17.40
N TYR A 80 -13.68 -5.23 17.10
CA TYR A 80 -12.45 -5.48 16.35
C TYR A 80 -12.56 -5.00 14.90
N PHE A 81 -13.71 -5.22 14.26
CA PHE A 81 -14.01 -4.66 12.94
C PHE A 81 -13.92 -3.12 12.94
N GLN A 82 -14.59 -2.47 13.89
CA GLN A 82 -14.55 -1.00 13.99
C GLN A 82 -13.16 -0.48 14.38
N PHE A 83 -12.40 -1.25 15.17
CA PHE A 83 -11.04 -0.88 15.54
C PHE A 83 -10.11 -0.85 14.33
N GLY A 84 -10.25 -1.78 13.37
CA GLY A 84 -9.51 -1.73 12.10
C GLY A 84 -9.75 -0.42 11.33
N ARG A 85 -11.02 -0.01 11.22
CA ARG A 85 -11.41 1.27 10.60
C ARG A 85 -10.81 2.47 11.34
N TYR A 86 -10.94 2.49 12.66
CA TYR A 86 -10.34 3.52 13.53
C TYR A 86 -8.82 3.63 13.32
N MET A 87 -8.12 2.51 13.27
CA MET A 87 -6.66 2.47 13.11
C MET A 87 -6.23 3.04 11.76
N LEU A 88 -6.93 2.71 10.67
CA LEU A 88 -6.61 3.25 9.34
C LEU A 88 -6.88 4.76 9.26
N ILE A 89 -8.04 5.24 9.75
CA ILE A 89 -8.36 6.68 9.86
C ILE A 89 -7.27 7.43 10.63
N SER A 90 -6.74 6.82 11.68
CA SER A 90 -5.79 7.46 12.60
C SER A 90 -4.33 7.38 12.15
N SER A 91 -4.01 6.56 11.13
CA SER A 91 -2.63 6.32 10.69
C SER A 91 -2.36 6.63 9.22
N SER A 92 -3.38 6.90 8.41
CA SER A 92 -3.21 7.29 7.00
C SER A 92 -4.21 8.36 6.59
N ARG A 93 -3.75 9.62 6.49
CA ARG A 93 -4.55 10.78 6.07
C ARG A 93 -3.73 11.68 5.16
N ALA A 94 -4.38 12.49 4.33
CA ALA A 94 -3.71 13.39 3.39
C ALA A 94 -2.55 14.17 4.04
N GLY A 95 -1.39 14.15 3.40
CA GLY A 95 -0.17 14.79 3.90
C GLY A 95 0.65 13.97 4.91
N SER A 96 0.22 12.76 5.29
CA SER A 96 1.04 11.80 6.03
C SER A 96 1.78 10.85 5.10
N LEU A 97 2.69 10.05 5.67
CA LEU A 97 3.10 8.80 5.05
C LEU A 97 2.00 7.73 5.25
N PRO A 98 2.01 6.63 4.50
CA PRO A 98 1.08 5.54 4.74
C PRO A 98 1.31 4.87 6.10
N ALA A 99 0.32 4.13 6.58
CA ALA A 99 0.43 3.27 7.76
C ALA A 99 1.55 2.23 7.57
N ASN A 100 2.58 2.26 8.42
CA ASN A 100 3.69 1.29 8.41
C ASN A 100 3.33 0.01 9.19
N LEU A 101 4.31 -0.86 9.48
CA LEU A 101 4.09 -2.11 10.25
C LEU A 101 3.41 -1.92 11.62
N GLN A 102 3.45 -0.71 12.20
CA GLN A 102 2.77 -0.38 13.45
C GLN A 102 1.85 0.84 13.28
N GLY A 103 1.37 1.11 12.06
CA GLY A 103 0.59 2.30 11.72
C GLY A 103 1.41 3.58 11.85
N VAL A 104 1.33 4.19 13.04
CA VAL A 104 2.13 5.37 13.45
C VAL A 104 2.60 5.27 14.92
N TRP A 105 2.40 4.12 15.57
CA TRP A 105 2.58 3.94 17.01
C TRP A 105 3.81 3.08 17.31
N ASN A 106 4.90 3.70 17.72
CA ASN A 106 6.14 3.01 18.08
C ASN A 106 6.88 3.77 19.19
N GLU A 107 7.36 3.05 20.20
CA GLU A 107 8.14 3.61 21.32
C GLU A 107 9.64 3.26 21.25
N SER A 108 10.05 2.42 20.30
CA SER A 108 11.41 1.89 20.21
C SER A 108 12.23 2.54 19.10
N ASN A 109 13.51 2.81 19.35
CA ASN A 109 14.46 3.21 18.29
C ASN A 109 14.97 2.01 17.46
N CYS A 110 14.72 0.79 17.93
CA CYS A 110 15.06 -0.46 17.24
C CYS A 110 13.82 -1.37 17.20
N PRO A 111 12.72 -0.94 16.56
CA PRO A 111 11.51 -1.75 16.51
C PRO A 111 11.73 -3.00 15.65
N PRO A 112 10.95 -4.08 15.86
CA PRO A 112 10.94 -5.24 14.98
C PRO A 112 10.77 -4.83 13.51
N TRP A 113 11.61 -5.39 12.64
CA TRP A 113 11.65 -5.06 11.20
C TRP A 113 11.72 -3.55 10.90
N CYS A 114 12.36 -2.79 11.79
CA CYS A 114 12.52 -1.33 11.68
C CYS A 114 11.20 -0.54 11.59
N CYS A 115 10.05 -1.17 11.90
CA CYS A 115 8.72 -0.56 11.68
C CYS A 115 8.61 0.00 10.24
N ASP A 116 9.17 -0.73 9.28
CA ASP A 116 9.32 -0.29 7.90
C ASP A 116 8.02 -0.40 7.09
N TYR A 117 8.13 -0.11 5.80
CA TYR A 117 7.09 -0.42 4.83
C TYR A 117 7.41 -1.78 4.22
N HIS A 118 6.79 -2.82 4.77
CA HIS A 118 7.00 -4.19 4.33
C HIS A 118 5.99 -4.56 3.22
N ILE A 119 6.48 -4.66 1.99
CA ILE A 119 5.65 -4.64 0.77
C ILE A 119 5.51 -6.01 0.09
N ASN A 120 5.78 -7.11 0.79
CA ASN A 120 5.51 -8.46 0.31
C ASN A 120 4.29 -9.12 0.99
N VAL A 121 3.46 -8.33 1.72
CA VAL A 121 2.07 -8.63 2.15
C VAL A 121 1.56 -7.56 3.14
N ASN A 122 2.42 -7.04 4.03
CA ASN A 122 1.96 -6.29 5.19
C ASN A 122 1.37 -4.93 4.82
N LEU A 123 2.08 -4.16 3.97
CA LEU A 123 1.57 -2.86 3.54
C LEU A 123 0.32 -3.03 2.71
N GLN A 124 0.22 -4.06 1.87
CA GLN A 124 -1.02 -4.39 1.15
C GLN A 124 -2.17 -4.63 2.12
N MET A 125 -1.93 -5.44 3.15
CA MET A 125 -2.91 -5.79 4.17
C MET A 125 -3.40 -4.59 4.98
N ASN A 126 -2.53 -3.61 5.24
CA ASN A 126 -2.93 -2.36 5.91
C ASN A 126 -4.05 -1.63 5.16
N TYR A 127 -4.18 -1.82 3.84
CA TYR A 127 -5.14 -1.11 2.99
C TYR A 127 -6.29 -1.96 2.46
N TRP A 128 -6.35 -3.29 2.72
CA TRP A 128 -7.48 -4.12 2.27
C TRP A 128 -8.84 -3.67 2.81
N GLY A 129 -8.85 -2.98 3.96
CA GLY A 129 -10.05 -2.40 4.54
C GLY A 129 -10.44 -1.03 3.96
N ALA A 130 -9.58 -0.37 3.17
CA ALA A 130 -9.76 1.04 2.82
C ALA A 130 -11.05 1.26 2.01
N TYR A 131 -11.36 0.39 1.06
CA TYR A 131 -12.48 0.60 0.15
C TYR A 131 -13.78 -0.04 0.63
N ASN A 132 -13.73 -1.34 0.92
CA ASN A 132 -14.89 -2.13 1.36
C ASN A 132 -15.44 -1.72 2.73
N THR A 133 -14.69 -0.91 3.51
CA THR A 133 -15.17 -0.29 4.76
C THR A 133 -15.38 1.23 4.68
N ASN A 134 -15.44 1.76 3.44
CA ASN A 134 -15.82 3.14 3.09
C ASN A 134 -14.87 4.22 3.64
N LEU A 135 -13.58 4.06 3.35
CA LEU A 135 -12.46 4.91 3.78
C LEU A 135 -11.46 5.18 2.63
N SER A 136 -11.92 5.36 1.39
CA SER A 136 -11.01 5.58 0.25
C SER A 136 -10.12 6.82 0.41
N GLU A 137 -10.52 7.79 1.23
CA GLU A 137 -9.73 8.98 1.55
C GLU A 137 -8.45 8.70 2.37
N THR A 138 -8.26 7.47 2.86
CA THR A 138 -7.04 7.06 3.56
C THR A 138 -5.96 6.53 2.60
N VAL A 139 -6.28 6.35 1.32
CA VAL A 139 -5.39 5.76 0.30
C VAL A 139 -4.40 6.74 -0.33
N PRO A 140 -4.69 8.03 -0.54
CA PRO A 140 -3.73 8.95 -1.17
C PRO A 140 -2.31 8.92 -0.60
N PRO A 141 -2.08 8.81 0.73
CA PRO A 141 -0.74 8.61 1.28
C PRO A 141 0.03 7.40 0.73
N LEU A 142 -0.66 6.30 0.41
CA LEU A 142 -0.05 5.13 -0.23
C LEU A 142 0.37 5.43 -1.67
N VAL A 143 -0.48 6.12 -2.43
CA VAL A 143 -0.20 6.55 -3.81
C VAL A 143 1.02 7.47 -3.84
N ASP A 144 1.01 8.51 -2.99
CA ASP A 144 2.11 9.46 -2.86
C ASP A 144 3.42 8.77 -2.47
N PHE A 145 3.35 7.79 -1.56
CA PHE A 145 4.51 7.02 -1.14
C PHE A 145 5.11 6.22 -2.30
N LEU A 146 4.28 5.48 -3.06
CA LEU A 146 4.74 4.73 -4.22
C LEU A 146 5.34 5.63 -5.31
N ASP A 147 4.68 6.75 -5.62
CA ASP A 147 5.20 7.71 -6.59
C ASP A 147 6.55 8.29 -6.15
N SER A 148 6.69 8.62 -4.86
CA SER A 148 7.93 9.15 -4.28
C SER A 148 9.12 8.18 -4.38
N MET A 149 8.85 6.87 -4.49
CA MET A 149 9.86 5.83 -4.63
C MET A 149 10.32 5.63 -6.08
N ARG A 150 9.52 6.00 -7.09
CA ARG A 150 9.83 5.77 -8.51
C ARG A 150 11.22 6.29 -8.92
N PRO A 151 11.68 7.50 -8.54
CA PRO A 151 13.04 7.95 -8.88
C PRO A 151 14.16 7.06 -8.32
N SER A 152 14.00 6.51 -7.12
CA SER A 152 14.94 5.53 -6.56
C SER A 152 14.77 4.16 -7.23
N GLY A 153 13.52 3.77 -7.51
CA GLY A 153 13.18 2.51 -8.16
C GLY A 153 13.75 2.41 -9.57
N ARG A 154 13.86 3.51 -10.32
CA ARG A 154 14.57 3.57 -11.61
C ARG A 154 16.05 3.24 -11.47
N LYS A 155 16.70 3.69 -10.39
CA LYS A 155 18.10 3.34 -10.10
C LYS A 155 18.25 1.87 -9.73
N SER A 156 17.29 1.31 -9.00
CA SER A 156 17.24 -0.12 -8.73
C SER A 156 16.99 -0.94 -10.00
N ALA A 157 16.10 -0.47 -10.88
CA ALA A 157 15.83 -1.08 -12.19
C ALA A 157 17.10 -1.15 -13.04
N GLU A 158 17.85 -0.05 -13.13
CA GLU A 158 19.13 0.00 -13.86
C GLU A 158 20.17 -0.93 -13.22
N ALA A 159 20.36 -0.86 -11.90
CA ALA A 159 21.44 -1.57 -11.22
C ALA A 159 21.26 -3.10 -11.17
N TYR A 160 20.02 -3.59 -11.06
CA TYR A 160 19.74 -5.02 -10.86
C TYR A 160 19.15 -5.71 -12.10
N TYR A 161 18.57 -4.93 -13.03
CA TYR A 161 17.87 -5.47 -14.20
C TYR A 161 18.36 -4.90 -15.53
N GLY A 162 19.26 -3.92 -15.51
CA GLY A 162 19.75 -3.26 -16.72
C GLY A 162 18.71 -2.38 -17.43
N ILE A 163 17.57 -2.10 -16.78
CA ILE A 163 16.49 -1.28 -17.34
C ILE A 163 16.74 0.17 -16.94
N LYS A 164 17.34 0.92 -17.86
CA LYS A 164 17.73 2.32 -17.63
C LYS A 164 16.61 3.27 -18.05
N SER A 165 16.37 4.29 -17.22
CA SER A 165 15.62 5.47 -17.61
C SER A 165 16.59 6.61 -17.96
N ASP A 166 16.43 7.22 -19.12
CA ASP A 166 17.25 8.34 -19.60
C ASP A 166 16.42 9.36 -20.41
N GLU A 167 17.08 10.30 -21.09
CA GLU A 167 16.39 11.34 -21.87
C GLU A 167 15.62 10.77 -23.07
N GLU A 168 16.10 9.66 -23.65
CA GLU A 168 15.44 8.98 -24.77
C GLU A 168 14.30 8.09 -24.28
N HIS A 169 14.47 7.47 -23.11
CA HIS A 169 13.51 6.57 -22.48
C HIS A 169 13.18 7.05 -21.05
N PRO A 170 12.43 8.14 -20.89
CA PRO A 170 12.01 8.59 -19.57
C PRO A 170 10.99 7.60 -18.99
N GLU A 171 11.09 7.33 -17.68
CA GLU A 171 10.18 6.41 -16.99
C GLU A 171 10.14 5.03 -17.69
N ASN A 172 11.32 4.49 -17.99
CA ASN A 172 11.44 3.24 -18.72
C ASN A 172 11.18 2.01 -17.83
N GLY A 173 11.13 2.18 -16.52
CA GLY A 173 10.87 1.10 -15.58
C GLY A 173 11.35 1.44 -14.19
N TRP A 174 10.59 1.02 -13.19
CA TRP A 174 10.96 1.12 -11.79
C TRP A 174 10.61 -0.17 -11.06
N CYS A 175 11.38 -0.48 -10.02
CA CYS A 175 11.11 -1.63 -9.15
C CYS A 175 11.37 -1.27 -7.69
N ALA A 176 10.77 -2.04 -6.78
CA ALA A 176 11.10 -2.09 -5.37
C ALA A 176 11.00 -3.53 -4.88
N HIS A 177 11.48 -3.79 -3.67
CA HIS A 177 11.52 -5.11 -3.07
C HIS A 177 10.90 -5.07 -1.67
N THR A 178 10.86 -6.22 -0.99
CA THR A 178 10.19 -6.44 0.30
C THR A 178 10.25 -5.29 1.29
N GLN A 179 11.42 -4.67 1.51
CA GLN A 179 11.58 -3.59 2.47
C GLN A 179 11.64 -2.24 1.78
N SER A 180 10.82 -1.29 2.25
CA SER A 180 10.83 0.09 1.80
C SER A 180 10.86 1.06 2.99
N THR A 181 11.31 2.29 2.77
CA THR A 181 11.45 3.32 3.82
C THR A 181 10.97 4.67 3.31
N PRO A 182 10.72 5.65 4.21
CA PRO A 182 10.45 7.04 3.80
C PRO A 182 11.54 7.66 2.93
N PHE A 183 12.72 7.04 2.85
CA PHE A 183 13.88 7.52 2.11
C PHE A 183 14.03 6.89 0.73
N GLY A 184 13.02 6.16 0.24
CA GLY A 184 13.05 5.54 -1.08
C GLY A 184 14.06 4.41 -1.19
N TRP A 185 14.10 3.53 -0.18
CA TRP A 185 14.87 2.28 -0.25
C TRP A 185 14.14 1.28 -1.14
N THR A 186 14.62 1.13 -2.38
CA THR A 186 14.02 0.24 -3.40
C THR A 186 14.91 -0.93 -3.80
N ALA A 187 16.16 -0.94 -3.32
CA ALA A 187 17.10 -2.04 -3.54
C ALA A 187 16.63 -3.31 -2.81
N PRO A 188 16.97 -4.51 -3.33
CA PRO A 188 16.72 -5.74 -2.60
C PRO A 188 17.46 -5.74 -1.25
N GLY A 189 16.92 -6.49 -0.30
CA GLY A 189 17.57 -6.72 0.98
C GLY A 189 18.92 -7.42 0.85
N TRP A 190 19.72 -7.39 1.92
CA TRP A 190 21.08 -7.98 1.94
C TRP A 190 21.08 -9.52 1.88
N ASN A 191 19.92 -10.17 1.90
CA ASN A 191 19.78 -11.61 1.70
C ASN A 191 18.59 -11.89 0.78
N PHE A 192 18.83 -12.74 -0.23
CA PHE A 192 17.86 -13.08 -1.26
C PHE A 192 16.54 -13.65 -0.70
N TYR A 193 16.61 -14.51 0.32
CA TYR A 193 15.47 -15.30 0.83
C TYR A 193 14.38 -14.49 1.56
N TRP A 194 14.55 -13.19 1.71
CA TRP A 194 13.49 -12.29 2.17
C TRP A 194 13.59 -10.92 1.49
N GLY A 195 14.79 -10.55 1.04
CA GLY A 195 15.05 -9.27 0.40
C GLY A 195 14.70 -9.21 -1.08
N TRP A 196 14.53 -10.35 -1.77
CA TRP A 196 14.18 -10.40 -3.19
C TRP A 196 12.69 -10.71 -3.39
N SER A 197 11.92 -9.70 -3.78
CA SER A 197 10.50 -9.83 -4.13
C SER A 197 10.14 -8.78 -5.18
N THR A 198 10.39 -9.08 -6.44
CA THR A 198 10.21 -8.11 -7.54
C THR A 198 8.74 -7.83 -7.81
N ALA A 199 7.84 -8.78 -7.54
CA ALA A 199 6.40 -8.62 -7.67
C ALA A 199 5.74 -7.79 -6.57
N ALA A 200 6.50 -7.35 -5.56
CA ALA A 200 5.98 -6.51 -4.47
C ALA A 200 5.30 -5.23 -4.98
N VAL A 201 5.87 -4.59 -6.01
CA VAL A 201 5.28 -3.41 -6.66
C VAL A 201 4.00 -3.79 -7.41
N ALA A 202 4.02 -4.85 -8.21
CA ALA A 202 2.82 -5.34 -8.90
C ALA A 202 1.66 -5.64 -7.93
N TRP A 203 1.96 -6.15 -6.73
CA TRP A 203 0.94 -6.37 -5.72
C TRP A 203 0.40 -5.06 -5.14
N LEU A 204 1.25 -4.10 -4.78
CA LEU A 204 0.77 -2.79 -4.31
C LEU A 204 0.02 -2.00 -5.38
N MET A 205 0.30 -2.26 -6.66
CA MET A 205 -0.49 -1.70 -7.75
C MET A 205 -1.97 -2.10 -7.67
N GLN A 206 -2.30 -3.32 -7.23
CA GLN A 206 -3.69 -3.72 -7.01
C GLN A 206 -4.36 -2.82 -5.97
N ASN A 207 -3.70 -2.60 -4.83
CA ASN A 207 -4.24 -1.74 -3.77
C ASN A 207 -4.53 -0.32 -4.25
N ILE A 208 -3.71 0.30 -5.11
CA ILE A 208 -3.97 1.65 -5.59
C ILE A 208 -4.86 1.68 -6.84
N TYR A 209 -4.88 0.62 -7.65
CA TYR A 209 -5.81 0.48 -8.77
C TYR A 209 -7.26 0.32 -8.28
N GLU A 210 -7.47 -0.41 -7.18
CA GLU A 210 -8.78 -0.53 -6.52
C GLU A 210 -9.40 0.84 -6.17
N TYR A 211 -8.59 1.90 -5.99
CA TYR A 211 -9.11 3.26 -5.82
C TYR A 211 -10.02 3.65 -6.99
N PHE A 212 -9.56 3.40 -8.22
CA PHE A 212 -10.34 3.66 -9.43
C PHE A 212 -11.56 2.74 -9.50
N GLU A 213 -11.41 1.45 -9.19
CA GLU A 213 -12.51 0.49 -9.26
C GLU A 213 -13.65 0.82 -8.29
N PHE A 214 -13.34 1.28 -7.08
CA PHE A 214 -14.33 1.59 -6.06
C PHE A 214 -14.91 3.01 -6.17
N THR A 215 -14.14 3.99 -6.64
CA THR A 215 -14.58 5.40 -6.68
C THR A 215 -15.07 5.85 -8.05
N GLY A 216 -14.56 5.24 -9.13
CA GLY A 216 -14.78 5.71 -10.49
C GLY A 216 -14.12 7.06 -10.81
N ASP A 217 -13.25 7.59 -9.93
CA ASP A 217 -12.56 8.86 -10.12
C ASP A 217 -11.46 8.72 -11.18
N LYS A 218 -11.83 9.05 -12.43
CA LYS A 218 -10.95 8.91 -13.61
C LYS A 218 -9.86 9.94 -13.60
N GLU A 219 -10.15 11.15 -13.14
CA GLU A 219 -9.22 12.26 -13.09
C GLU A 219 -8.07 11.94 -12.12
N TYR A 220 -8.38 11.57 -10.87
CA TYR A 220 -7.37 11.19 -9.89
C TYR A 220 -6.56 9.97 -10.36
N PHE A 221 -7.24 8.97 -10.91
CA PHE A 221 -6.58 7.78 -11.45
C PHE A 221 -5.57 8.13 -12.56
N ALA A 222 -5.99 8.92 -13.56
CA ALA A 222 -5.14 9.29 -14.69
C ALA A 222 -3.94 10.15 -14.27
N GLU A 223 -4.13 11.05 -13.30
CA GLU A 223 -3.08 11.98 -12.85
C GLU A 223 -2.08 11.31 -11.89
N HIS A 224 -2.55 10.50 -10.94
CA HIS A 224 -1.71 10.07 -9.81
C HIS A 224 -1.37 8.57 -9.81
N ILE A 225 -2.25 7.70 -10.30
CA ILE A 225 -2.07 6.24 -10.19
C ILE A 225 -1.57 5.65 -11.50
N TYR A 226 -2.16 6.05 -12.63
CA TYR A 226 -1.82 5.51 -13.95
C TYR A 226 -0.34 5.68 -14.34
N PRO A 227 0.35 6.79 -14.03
CA PRO A 227 1.79 6.90 -14.31
C PRO A 227 2.64 5.86 -13.57
N ILE A 228 2.27 5.53 -12.33
CA ILE A 228 2.94 4.49 -11.52
C ILE A 228 2.73 3.13 -12.18
N MET A 229 1.48 2.81 -12.54
CA MET A 229 1.08 1.58 -13.23
C MET A 229 1.83 1.40 -14.55
N ARG A 230 1.79 2.41 -15.42
CA ARG A 230 2.42 2.40 -16.74
C ARG A 230 3.91 2.10 -16.64
N GLU A 231 4.60 2.73 -15.70
CA GLU A 231 6.03 2.51 -15.52
C GLU A 231 6.34 1.12 -14.94
N SER A 232 5.50 0.60 -14.03
CA SER A 232 5.62 -0.79 -13.54
C SER A 232 5.42 -1.80 -14.68
N VAL A 233 4.47 -1.57 -15.58
CA VAL A 233 4.25 -2.43 -16.74
C VAL A 233 5.45 -2.41 -17.69
N ARG A 234 6.01 -1.22 -17.99
CA ARG A 234 7.24 -1.12 -18.79
C ARG A 234 8.40 -1.91 -18.19
N PHE A 235 8.52 -1.95 -16.86
CA PHE A 235 9.54 -2.76 -16.20
C PHE A 235 9.35 -4.26 -16.51
N TYR A 236 8.16 -4.82 -16.30
CA TYR A 236 7.93 -6.26 -16.52
C TYR A 236 8.00 -6.65 -18.00
N THR A 237 7.54 -5.80 -18.93
CA THR A 237 7.58 -6.13 -20.35
C THR A 237 9.01 -6.27 -20.89
N GLN A 238 9.98 -5.64 -20.23
CA GLN A 238 11.41 -5.74 -20.53
C GLN A 238 12.14 -6.81 -19.71
N TRP A 239 11.68 -7.10 -18.49
CA TRP A 239 12.38 -8.01 -17.58
C TRP A 239 12.02 -9.48 -17.78
N LEU A 240 10.76 -9.79 -18.11
CA LEU A 240 10.33 -11.18 -18.27
C LEU A 240 11.11 -11.88 -19.38
N ILE A 241 11.50 -13.14 -19.13
CA ILE A 241 12.24 -13.97 -20.10
C ILE A 241 11.38 -15.14 -20.56
N TYR A 242 11.53 -15.58 -21.81
CA TYR A 242 10.81 -16.76 -22.27
C TYR A 242 11.50 -18.03 -21.76
N ASP A 243 10.78 -18.90 -21.04
CA ASP A 243 11.30 -20.19 -20.60
C ASP A 243 10.85 -21.30 -21.55
N ASP A 244 11.81 -21.88 -22.25
CA ASP A 244 11.56 -22.95 -23.23
C ASP A 244 10.94 -24.21 -22.63
N LYS A 245 11.11 -24.45 -21.32
CA LYS A 245 10.51 -25.59 -20.64
C LYS A 245 9.04 -25.36 -20.32
N GLN A 246 8.70 -24.18 -19.83
CA GLN A 246 7.33 -23.80 -19.46
C GLN A 246 6.52 -23.22 -20.62
N LYS A 247 7.16 -22.88 -21.75
CA LYS A 247 6.52 -22.33 -22.96
C LYS A 247 5.71 -21.06 -22.69
N ARG A 248 6.26 -20.19 -21.86
CA ARG A 248 5.66 -18.90 -21.46
C ARG A 248 6.73 -17.93 -20.98
N LEU A 249 6.37 -16.66 -20.88
CA LEU A 249 7.21 -15.66 -20.21
C LEU A 249 7.24 -15.90 -18.70
N VAL A 250 8.42 -15.73 -18.12
CA VAL A 250 8.65 -15.96 -16.70
C VAL A 250 9.54 -14.94 -16.03
N SER A 251 9.23 -14.69 -14.76
CA SER A 251 10.11 -13.97 -13.86
C SER A 251 11.22 -14.87 -13.34
N SER A 252 12.47 -14.38 -13.39
CA SER A 252 13.63 -15.15 -12.95
C SER A 252 14.81 -14.25 -12.60
N PRO A 253 15.57 -14.53 -11.51
CA PRO A 253 15.26 -15.51 -10.47
C PRO A 253 14.05 -15.07 -9.63
N THR A 254 13.33 -16.02 -9.05
CA THR A 254 12.18 -15.72 -8.18
C THR A 254 12.15 -16.57 -6.90
N TYR A 255 11.52 -16.03 -5.87
CA TYR A 255 11.35 -16.64 -4.55
C TYR A 255 9.90 -16.52 -4.09
N SER A 256 9.35 -17.55 -3.45
CA SER A 256 8.00 -17.52 -2.88
C SER A 256 8.13 -17.05 -1.42
N PRO A 257 7.76 -15.81 -1.07
CA PRO A 257 8.02 -15.28 0.27
C PRO A 257 7.37 -16.16 1.35
N GLU A 258 8.07 -16.67 2.37
CA GLU A 258 9.52 -16.67 2.61
C GLU A 258 10.06 -18.11 2.75
N HIS A 259 9.72 -18.97 1.79
CA HIS A 259 10.05 -20.39 1.89
C HIS A 259 10.30 -21.07 0.54
N GLY A 260 10.91 -22.27 0.62
CA GLY A 260 11.19 -23.08 -0.54
C GLY A 260 12.49 -22.70 -1.26
N PRO A 261 12.71 -23.20 -2.48
CA PRO A 261 13.91 -22.92 -3.27
C PRO A 261 13.79 -21.62 -4.08
N VAL A 262 14.93 -21.14 -4.59
CA VAL A 262 14.95 -20.18 -5.70
C VAL A 262 14.51 -20.89 -6.97
N THR A 263 13.58 -20.30 -7.72
CA THR A 263 12.91 -20.95 -8.86
C THR A 263 12.83 -20.03 -10.07
N ILE A 264 12.18 -20.53 -11.13
CA ILE A 264 11.89 -19.83 -12.38
C ILE A 264 10.37 -19.76 -12.52
N GLY A 265 9.80 -18.55 -12.48
CA GLY A 265 8.37 -18.31 -12.71
C GLY A 265 7.41 -18.96 -11.71
N ASN A 266 7.65 -18.79 -10.40
CA ASN A 266 6.73 -19.29 -9.37
C ASN A 266 5.34 -18.64 -9.44
N THR A 267 4.35 -19.25 -8.80
CA THR A 267 2.98 -18.75 -8.82
C THR A 267 2.84 -17.36 -8.20
N TYR A 268 3.59 -17.05 -7.15
CA TYR A 268 3.52 -15.75 -6.46
C TYR A 268 3.77 -14.58 -7.42
N GLU A 269 4.93 -14.53 -8.10
CA GLU A 269 5.22 -13.41 -8.98
C GLU A 269 4.36 -13.43 -10.24
N GLN A 270 4.09 -14.62 -10.79
CA GLN A 270 3.34 -14.76 -12.02
C GLN A 270 1.91 -14.25 -11.88
N SER A 271 1.23 -14.64 -10.80
CA SER A 271 -0.15 -14.18 -10.54
C SER A 271 -0.22 -12.67 -10.32
N LEU A 272 0.77 -12.07 -9.65
CA LEU A 272 0.80 -10.64 -9.41
C LEU A 272 1.11 -9.83 -10.68
N ILE A 273 2.03 -10.32 -11.52
CA ILE A 273 2.38 -9.69 -12.80
C ILE A 273 1.21 -9.82 -13.78
N GLU A 274 0.58 -10.99 -13.84
CA GLU A 274 -0.62 -11.21 -14.65
C GLU A 274 -1.76 -10.26 -14.24
N GLN A 275 -2.00 -10.10 -12.93
CA GLN A 275 -3.02 -9.16 -12.45
C GLN A 275 -2.69 -7.71 -12.83
N LEU A 276 -1.43 -7.27 -12.66
CA LEU A 276 -0.99 -5.94 -13.10
C LEU A 276 -1.23 -5.73 -14.60
N TYR A 277 -0.95 -6.74 -15.42
CA TYR A 277 -1.17 -6.68 -16.86
C TYR A 277 -2.66 -6.57 -17.21
N ASN A 278 -3.52 -7.35 -16.56
CA ASN A 278 -4.97 -7.27 -16.74
C ASN A 278 -5.53 -5.90 -16.33
N ASP A 279 -5.10 -5.37 -15.19
CA ASP A 279 -5.49 -4.05 -14.69
C ASP A 279 -5.02 -2.96 -15.66
N PHE A 280 -3.79 -3.06 -16.17
CA PHE A 280 -3.25 -2.11 -17.15
C PHE A 280 -3.99 -2.13 -18.47
N ILE A 281 -4.33 -3.31 -19.01
CA ILE A 281 -5.13 -3.42 -20.24
C ILE A 281 -6.45 -2.68 -20.06
N THR A 282 -7.15 -2.94 -18.96
CA THR A 282 -8.44 -2.32 -18.63
C THR A 282 -8.31 -0.80 -18.47
N ALA A 283 -7.32 -0.34 -17.71
CA ALA A 283 -7.05 1.07 -17.48
C ALA A 283 -6.68 1.82 -18.76
N SER A 284 -5.79 1.24 -19.57
CA SER A 284 -5.31 1.79 -20.82
C SER A 284 -6.44 1.93 -21.85
N GLU A 285 -7.38 0.97 -21.91
CA GLU A 285 -8.59 1.07 -22.74
C GLU A 285 -9.56 2.13 -22.21
N ALA A 286 -9.79 2.18 -20.90
CA ALA A 286 -10.69 3.14 -20.27
C ALA A 286 -10.23 4.61 -20.46
N LEU A 287 -8.92 4.84 -20.49
CA LEU A 287 -8.31 6.15 -20.71
C LEU A 287 -8.01 6.46 -22.19
N GLY A 288 -8.03 5.46 -23.07
CA GLY A 288 -7.69 5.63 -24.48
C GLY A 288 -6.23 6.02 -24.74
N THR A 289 -5.29 5.54 -23.91
CA THR A 289 -3.85 5.85 -23.98
C THR A 289 -3.00 4.58 -24.08
N ASP A 290 -1.71 4.72 -24.40
CA ASP A 290 -0.69 3.65 -24.37
C ASP A 290 -1.05 2.38 -25.16
N GLU A 291 -1.68 2.54 -26.34
CA GLU A 291 -2.12 1.44 -27.20
C GLU A 291 -1.00 0.47 -27.60
N GLU A 292 0.18 0.98 -27.95
CA GLU A 292 1.33 0.15 -28.31
C GLU A 292 1.79 -0.73 -27.15
N LEU A 293 1.93 -0.15 -25.94
CA LEU A 293 2.31 -0.88 -24.74
C LEU A 293 1.22 -1.90 -24.36
N ARG A 294 -0.06 -1.53 -24.50
CA ARG A 294 -1.19 -2.44 -24.27
C ARG A 294 -1.15 -3.66 -25.20
N ASN A 295 -0.80 -3.48 -26.47
CA ASN A 295 -0.69 -4.59 -27.41
C ASN A 295 0.48 -5.52 -27.06
N ILE A 296 1.63 -4.96 -26.66
CA ILE A 296 2.75 -5.76 -26.13
C ILE A 296 2.29 -6.60 -24.94
N VAL A 297 1.60 -5.98 -23.97
CA VAL A 297 1.10 -6.68 -22.78
C VAL A 297 0.12 -7.80 -23.16
N LYS A 298 -0.83 -7.55 -24.08
CA LYS A 298 -1.77 -8.57 -24.56
C LYS A 298 -1.06 -9.79 -25.15
N ASP A 299 0.05 -9.60 -25.84
CA ASP A 299 0.85 -10.71 -26.39
C ASP A 299 1.62 -11.48 -25.29
N GLN A 300 1.94 -10.82 -24.17
CA GLN A 300 2.71 -11.40 -23.05
C GLN A 300 1.84 -12.13 -22.01
N VAL A 301 0.54 -11.85 -21.93
CA VAL A 301 -0.41 -12.53 -21.03
C VAL A 301 -0.77 -13.95 -21.51
N VAL A 302 -0.45 -14.29 -22.77
CA VAL A 302 -0.79 -15.58 -23.43
C VAL A 302 0.12 -16.73 -23.01
#